data_AF-A0A7W0X5X5-F1
#
_entry.id   AF-A0A7W0X5X5-F1
#
_cell.length_a   1.000
_cell.length_b   1.000
_cell.length_c   1.000
_cell.angle_alpha   90.00
_cell.angle_beta   90.00
_cell.angle_gamma   90.00
#
_symmetry.space_group_name_H-M   'P 1'
#
loop_
_entity.id
_entity.type
_entity.pdbx_description
1 polymer ?
#
loop_
_entity_poly.entity_id
_entity_poly.type
_entity_poly.pdbx_seq_one_letter_code
_entity_poly.pdbx_strand_id
1 'polypeptide(L)'
;MSMKSPRMTGMIIRPLHGEFGAEILGADLSRPVDDATFNEIESAWTRHSILVFRNVRMTPEQHISFTRGFGPLHTWSRGSTTCPAIPKSSLSPTSRKAASRWG
;
A
#
# COMPACT_ATOMS: atom_id res chain seq x y z
N MET A 1 -23.69 -26.78 -8.89
CA MET A 1 -22.37 -27.40 -8.64
C MET A 1 -21.53 -26.49 -7.77
N SER A 2 -20.95 -27.10 -6.72
CA SER A 2 -19.88 -26.62 -5.83
C SER A 2 -20.05 -25.30 -5.09
N MET A 3 -20.89 -25.40 -4.06
CA MET A 3 -20.75 -24.78 -2.74
C MET A 3 -19.29 -24.72 -2.25
N LYS A 4 -18.84 -23.54 -1.81
CA LYS A 4 -17.82 -23.39 -0.75
C LYS A 4 -18.11 -22.14 0.08
N SER A 5 -18.85 -22.34 1.18
CA SER A 5 -18.76 -21.58 2.43
C SER A 5 -18.91 -22.58 3.57
N PRO A 6 -18.33 -22.39 4.77
CA PRO A 6 -17.40 -21.35 5.22
C PRO A 6 -16.07 -21.95 5.77
N ARG A 7 -14.99 -21.18 5.84
CA ARG A 7 -13.96 -21.42 6.87
C ARG A 7 -14.16 -20.38 7.97
N MET A 8 -14.70 -20.84 9.09
CA MET A 8 -14.94 -20.03 10.28
C MET A 8 -13.66 -19.90 11.10
N THR A 9 -12.80 -18.98 10.68
CA THR A 9 -11.90 -18.21 11.55
C THR A 9 -11.86 -16.82 10.91
N GLY A 10 -12.90 -16.05 11.22
CA GLY A 10 -13.66 -15.31 10.22
C GLY A 10 -13.06 -14.00 9.75
N MET A 11 -12.23 -14.06 8.71
CA MET A 11 -12.02 -12.92 7.82
C MET A 11 -13.04 -13.00 6.68
N ILE A 12 -13.79 -11.93 6.46
CA ILE A 12 -14.73 -11.83 5.34
C ILE A 12 -14.13 -10.90 4.30
N ILE A 13 -14.00 -11.39 3.06
CA ILE A 13 -13.53 -10.64 1.91
C ILE A 13 -14.76 -10.17 1.13
N ARG A 14 -15.03 -8.86 1.15
CA ARG A 14 -16.14 -8.23 0.42
C ARG A 14 -15.59 -7.45 -0.78
N PRO A 15 -15.83 -7.90 -2.03
CA PRO A 15 -15.44 -7.14 -3.22
C PRO A 15 -16.09 -5.75 -3.21
N LEU A 16 -15.33 -4.71 -3.56
CA LEU A 16 -15.82 -3.34 -3.60
C LEU A 16 -16.29 -2.95 -5.01
N HIS A 17 -15.52 -3.27 -6.05
CA HIS A 17 -15.86 -2.86 -7.42
C HIS A 17 -15.44 -3.90 -8.47
N GLY A 18 -16.38 -4.77 -8.85
CA GLY A 18 -16.12 -5.80 -9.86
C GLY A 18 -14.95 -6.70 -9.45
N GLU A 19 -13.94 -6.82 -10.32
CA GLU A 19 -12.74 -7.60 -10.04
C GLU A 19 -11.68 -6.84 -9.22
N PHE A 20 -11.84 -5.51 -9.08
CA PHE A 20 -10.85 -4.66 -8.43
C PHE A 20 -11.31 -4.18 -7.05
N GLY A 21 -10.39 -4.21 -6.10
CA GLY A 21 -10.60 -3.78 -4.73
C GLY A 21 -11.46 -4.75 -3.94
N ALA A 22 -10.96 -5.17 -2.78
CA ALA A 22 -11.74 -5.90 -1.80
C ALA A 22 -11.56 -5.30 -0.41
N GLU A 23 -12.62 -5.34 0.38
CA GLU A 23 -12.64 -4.96 1.77
C GLU A 23 -12.47 -6.20 2.64
N ILE A 24 -11.57 -6.11 3.60
CA ILE A 24 -11.30 -7.16 4.57
C ILE A 24 -11.97 -6.79 5.90
N LEU A 25 -12.88 -7.64 6.35
CA LEU A 25 -13.62 -7.49 7.60
C LEU A 25 -13.21 -8.59 8.59
N GLY A 26 -13.10 -8.25 9.88
CA GLY A 26 -12.81 -9.22 10.94
C GLY A 26 -11.34 -9.61 11.06
N ALA A 27 -10.45 -9.05 10.25
CA ALA A 27 -9.01 -9.23 10.39
C ALA A 27 -8.47 -8.44 11.59
N ASP A 28 -7.98 -9.14 12.62
CA ASP A 28 -7.22 -8.51 13.69
C ASP A 28 -5.75 -8.39 13.27
N LEU A 29 -5.39 -7.23 12.72
CA LEU A 29 -4.02 -6.91 12.34
C LEU A 29 -3.17 -6.43 13.53
N SER A 30 -3.73 -6.31 14.74
CA SER A 30 -2.97 -5.89 15.93
C SER A 30 -2.03 -6.98 16.46
N ARG A 31 -2.13 -8.20 15.93
CA ARG A 31 -1.30 -9.35 16.31
C ARG A 31 -0.55 -9.88 15.09
N PRO A 32 0.56 -10.61 15.30
CA PRO A 32 1.17 -11.39 14.23
C PRO A 32 0.11 -12.28 13.57
N VAL A 33 -0.05 -12.12 12.26
CA VAL A 33 -0.95 -12.93 11.44
C VAL A 33 -0.28 -14.28 11.21
N ASP A 34 -1.00 -15.38 11.38
CA ASP A 34 -0.47 -16.72 11.07
C ASP A 34 -0.35 -16.92 9.56
N ASP A 35 0.54 -17.82 9.14
CA ASP A 35 0.84 -18.05 7.72
C ASP A 35 -0.41 -18.40 6.91
N ALA A 36 -1.37 -19.12 7.50
CA ALA A 36 -2.62 -19.49 6.85
C ALA A 36 -3.47 -18.27 6.50
N THR A 37 -3.64 -17.34 7.45
CA THR A 37 -4.37 -16.10 7.22
C THR A 37 -3.61 -15.15 6.31
N PHE A 38 -2.28 -15.10 6.42
CA PHE A 38 -1.45 -14.27 5.53
C PHE A 38 -1.58 -14.73 4.07
N ASN A 39 -1.52 -16.03 3.81
CA ASN A 39 -1.72 -16.60 2.46
C ASN A 39 -3.12 -16.29 1.90
N GLU A 40 -4.14 -16.23 2.76
CA GLU A 40 -5.50 -15.83 2.35
C GLU A 40 -5.56 -14.35 1.95
N ILE A 41 -4.90 -13.47 2.71
CA ILE A 41 -4.76 -12.05 2.39
C ILE A 41 -3.97 -11.87 1.08
N GLU A 42 -2.85 -12.58 0.90
CA GLU A 42 -2.02 -12.49 -0.30
C GLU A 42 -2.77 -12.95 -1.55
N SER A 43 -3.54 -14.03 -1.45
CA SER A 43 -4.41 -14.51 -2.52
C SER A 43 -5.51 -13.48 -2.86
N ALA A 44 -6.13 -12.89 -1.85
CA ALA A 44 -7.11 -11.81 -2.04
C ALA A 44 -6.49 -10.59 -2.71
N TRP A 45 -5.27 -10.22 -2.32
CA TRP A 45 -4.52 -9.11 -2.90
C TRP A 45 -4.17 -9.39 -4.37
N THR A 46 -3.70 -10.60 -4.68
CA THR A 46 -3.40 -11.02 -6.06
C THR A 46 -4.63 -10.95 -6.95
N ARG A 47 -5.81 -11.32 -6.42
CA ARG A 47 -7.07 -11.30 -7.16
C ARG A 47 -7.66 -9.90 -7.34
N HIS A 48 -7.56 -9.05 -6.32
CA HIS A 48 -8.28 -7.78 -6.27
C HIS A 48 -7.39 -6.53 -6.41
N SER A 49 -6.08 -6.69 -6.42
CA SER A 49 -5.03 -5.65 -6.52
C SER A 49 -4.98 -4.62 -5.39
N ILE A 50 -6.10 -4.32 -4.74
CA ILE A 50 -6.22 -3.42 -3.61
C ILE A 50 -7.03 -4.09 -2.51
N LEU A 51 -6.53 -4.03 -1.29
CA LEU A 51 -7.24 -4.45 -0.09
C LEU A 51 -7.49 -3.26 0.84
N VAL A 52 -8.70 -3.16 1.36
CA VAL A 52 -9.11 -2.12 2.30
C VAL A 52 -9.41 -2.75 3.65
N PHE A 53 -8.65 -2.37 4.67
CA PHE A 53 -8.88 -2.76 6.05
C PHE A 53 -9.50 -1.57 6.80
N ARG A 54 -10.67 -1.77 7.41
CA ARG A 54 -11.35 -0.71 8.18
C ARG A 54 -11.07 -0.82 9.67
N ASN A 55 -11.05 0.32 10.35
CA ASN A 55 -10.91 0.43 11.80
C ASN A 55 -9.66 -0.27 12.37
N VAL A 56 -8.57 -0.27 11.61
CA VAL A 56 -7.30 -0.86 12.01
C VAL A 56 -6.70 -0.06 13.17
N ARG A 57 -6.55 -0.71 14.32
CA ARG A 57 -5.84 -0.16 15.48
C ARG A 57 -4.48 -0.87 15.58
N MET A 58 -3.45 -0.26 15.01
CA MET A 58 -2.07 -0.79 15.02
C MET A 58 -1.08 0.29 15.45
N THR A 59 -0.04 -0.12 16.17
CA THR A 59 1.14 0.74 16.41
C THR A 59 2.01 0.80 15.15
N PRO A 60 2.91 1.80 15.03
CA PRO A 60 3.84 1.87 13.90
C PRO A 60 4.69 0.60 13.72
N GLU A 61 5.13 -0.02 14.81
CA GLU A 61 5.92 -1.25 14.80
C GLU A 61 5.12 -2.44 14.26
N GLN A 62 3.84 -2.52 14.62
CA GLN A 62 2.92 -3.53 14.12
C GLN A 62 2.66 -3.33 12.61
N HIS A 63 2.51 -2.08 12.16
CA HIS A 63 2.37 -1.76 10.73
C HIS A 63 3.61 -2.16 9.93
N ILE A 64 4.82 -1.90 10.46
CA ILE A 64 6.07 -2.34 9.84
C ILE A 64 6.16 -3.87 9.81
N SER A 65 5.79 -4.53 10.90
CA SER A 65 5.85 -6.00 10.99
C SER A 65 4.91 -6.67 9.99
N PHE A 66 3.69 -6.15 9.84
CA PHE A 66 2.73 -6.62 8.84
C PHE A 66 3.22 -6.38 7.41
N THR A 67 3.72 -5.18 7.11
CA THR A 67 4.18 -4.83 5.74
C THR A 67 5.41 -5.61 5.30
N ARG A 68 6.28 -6.03 6.23
CA ARG A 68 7.41 -6.93 5.93
C ARG A 68 6.99 -8.28 5.37
N GLY A 69 5.78 -8.76 5.68
CA GLY A 69 5.25 -10.00 5.11
C GLY A 69 5.09 -9.92 3.59
N PHE A 70 4.81 -8.73 3.04
CA PHE A 70 4.64 -8.52 1.59
C PHE A 70 5.97 -8.35 0.84
N GLY A 71 7.09 -8.26 1.56
CA GLY A 71 8.42 -8.07 0.97
C GLY A 71 9.26 -7.03 1.69
N PRO A 72 10.44 -6.70 1.14
CA PRO A 72 11.36 -5.76 1.75
C PRO A 72 10.73 -4.36 1.83
N LEU A 73 10.76 -3.77 3.02
CA LEU A 73 10.25 -2.42 3.23
C LEU A 73 11.15 -1.41 2.50
N HIS A 74 10.58 -0.69 1.54
CA HIS A 74 11.28 0.42 0.88
C HIS A 74 11.22 1.67 1.76
N THR A 75 12.36 2.10 2.28
CA THR A 75 12.46 3.33 3.08
C THR A 75 12.74 4.52 2.15
N TRP A 76 11.74 5.37 1.96
CA TRP A 76 11.97 6.65 1.28
C TRP A 76 12.62 7.65 2.24
N SER A 77 13.89 7.93 2.05
CA SER A 77 14.56 9.03 2.75
C SER A 77 14.25 10.36 2.05
N ARG A 78 13.60 11.30 2.74
CA ARG A 78 13.55 12.69 2.26
C ARG A 78 14.94 13.30 2.42
N GLY A 79 15.74 13.27 1.36
CA GLY A 79 17.10 13.82 1.37
C GLY A 79 17.93 13.59 0.10
N SER A 80 17.50 12.75 -0.84
CA SER A 80 18.15 12.64 -2.14
C SER A 80 17.63 13.70 -3.11
N THR A 81 18.04 14.95 -2.90
CA THR A 81 17.92 16.01 -3.89
C THR A 81 18.91 15.77 -5.03
N THR A 82 18.76 14.66 -5.74
CA THR A 82 19.47 14.44 -6.99
C THR A 82 18.48 13.93 -8.03
N CYS A 83 17.47 14.75 -8.32
CA CYS A 83 17.15 14.94 -9.73
C CYS A 83 18.46 15.42 -10.36
N PRO A 84 19.05 14.73 -11.36
CA PRO A 84 20.27 15.20 -11.98
C PRO A 84 20.04 16.64 -12.41
N ALA A 85 20.80 17.55 -11.79
CA ALA A 85 20.63 18.96 -12.00
C ALA A 85 20.69 19.21 -13.51
N ILE A 86 19.58 19.68 -14.09
CA ILE A 86 19.62 20.21 -15.45
C ILE A 86 20.71 21.30 -15.41
N PRO A 87 21.79 21.17 -16.21
CA PRO A 87 22.84 22.18 -16.19
C PRO A 87 22.19 23.51 -16.55
N LYS A 88 22.39 24.54 -15.71
CA LYS A 88 21.78 25.88 -15.89
C LYS A 88 22.10 26.51 -17.26
N SER A 89 23.11 26.01 -17.97
CA SER A 89 23.46 26.40 -19.33
C SER A 89 22.45 25.98 -20.39
N SER A 90 21.52 25.07 -20.07
CA SER A 90 20.47 24.60 -20.99
C SER A 90 19.13 25.34 -20.85
N LEU A 91 19.04 26.30 -19.92
CA LEU A 91 17.84 27.11 -19.78
C LEU A 91 17.77 28.14 -20.92
N SER A 92 16.80 27.96 -21.80
CA SER A 92 16.45 28.96 -22.82
C SER A 92 16.13 30.31 -22.15
N PRO A 93 16.35 31.45 -22.83
CA PRO A 93 16.10 32.79 -22.27
C PRO A 93 14.69 32.98 -21.68
N THR A 94 13.70 32.24 -22.19
CA THR A 94 12.29 32.26 -21.78
C THR A 94 12.07 31.79 -20.34
N SER A 95 12.95 30.94 -19.80
CA SER A 95 12.82 30.35 -18.47
C SER A 95 13.24 31.29 -17.33
N ARG A 96 13.90 32.42 -17.65
CA ARG A 96 14.46 33.34 -16.65
C ARG A 96 13.41 34.27 -16.01
N LYS A 97 12.31 34.55 -16.70
CA LYS A 97 11.26 35.48 -16.22
C LYS A 97 10.26 34.87 -15.24
N ALA A 98 10.15 33.54 -15.16
CA ALA A 98 9.20 32.88 -14.25
C ALA A 98 9.66 32.94 -12.78
N ALA A 99 10.97 33.05 -12.53
CA ALA A 99 11.54 33.02 -11.18
C ALA A 99 11.46 34.37 -10.44
N SER A 100 11.18 35.49 -11.11
CA SER A 100 11.15 36.82 -10.48
C SER A 100 9.76 37.29 -10.03
N ARG A 101 8.74 36.42 -10.07
CA ARG A 101 7.34 36.79 -9.74
C ARG A 101 6.90 36.38 -8.33
N TRP A 102 7.80 35.78 -7.55
CA TRP A 102 7.57 35.43 -6.14
C TRP A 102 8.64 36.05 -5.24
N GLY A 103 8.78 37.38 -5.34
CA GLY A 103 9.48 38.22 -4.38
C GLY A 103 8.48 39.11 -3.68
#